data_AF-A0A9D2E2Y3-F1
#
_entry.id   AF-A0A9D2E2Y3-F1
#
_cell.length_a   1.000
_cell.length_b   1.000
_cell.length_c   1.000
_cell.angle_alpha   90.00
_cell.angle_beta   90.00
_cell.angle_gamma   90.00
#
_symmetry.space_group_name_H-M   'P 1'
#
loop_
_entity.id
_entity.type
_entity.pdbx_description
1 polymer ?
#
loop_
_entity_poly.entity_id
_entity_poly.type
_entity_poly.pdbx_seq_one_letter_code
_entity_poly.pdbx_strand_id
1 'polypeptide(L)'
;MLLVRGVRLPLNTPRPEAEAAGRALKILKIRPGDVAGTGVARLSVDARHGRPSLVYTIGVRLKDEGAELALAGSAPCVALARHAEYRPLPGGAPLQDPPVVAGLGPAGLFAALALARAGYRPLVLERGPALEKRVAAVERFFAGGALEPNANIQFGEGGAGTFSDGKLTTRIGDELCGFVTDTLLAHGAPAEIAWQQ
;
A
#
# COMPACT_ATOMS: atom_id res chain seq x y z
N MET A 1 -3.44 -5.58 15.31
CA MET A 1 -3.69 -4.12 15.32
C MET A 1 -5.18 -3.85 15.16
N LEU A 2 -5.76 -2.96 15.96
CA LEU A 2 -7.12 -2.46 15.84
C LEU A 2 -7.20 -1.23 14.92
N LEU A 3 -8.27 -1.12 14.15
CA LEU A 3 -8.63 0.04 13.34
C LEU A 3 -9.86 0.72 13.95
N VAL A 4 -9.71 1.97 14.35
CA VAL A 4 -10.82 2.83 14.79
C VAL A 4 -11.17 3.80 13.68
N ARG A 5 -12.28 3.57 13.00
CA ARG A 5 -12.73 4.27 11.80
C ARG A 5 -13.60 5.49 12.14
N GLY A 6 -13.65 6.45 11.21
CA GLY A 6 -14.63 7.54 11.26
C GLY A 6 -14.37 8.59 12.34
N VAL A 7 -13.12 8.73 12.81
CA VAL A 7 -12.75 9.77 13.77
C VAL A 7 -12.72 11.12 13.02
N ARG A 8 -13.75 11.94 13.23
CA ARG A 8 -13.91 13.23 12.55
C ARG A 8 -13.27 14.38 13.32
N LEU A 9 -12.50 15.21 12.63
CA LEU A 9 -11.87 16.43 13.14
C LEU A 9 -12.08 17.62 12.18
N PRO A 10 -12.23 18.85 12.68
CA PRO A 10 -12.12 20.06 11.87
C PRO A 10 -10.78 20.17 11.12
N LEU A 11 -10.78 20.83 9.96
CA LEU A 11 -9.54 21.07 9.19
C LEU A 11 -8.49 21.90 9.94
N ASN A 12 -8.93 22.79 10.83
CA ASN A 12 -8.08 23.70 11.59
C ASN A 12 -7.64 23.15 12.95
N THR A 13 -7.87 21.85 13.22
CA THR A 13 -7.45 21.22 14.46
C THR A 13 -5.93 21.28 14.60
N PRO A 14 -5.39 21.86 15.70
CA PRO A 14 -3.97 21.80 15.99
C PRO A 14 -3.53 20.36 16.30
N ARG A 15 -2.44 19.89 15.68
CA ARG A 15 -1.92 18.51 15.86
C ARG A 15 -3.03 17.44 15.68
N PRO A 16 -3.68 17.38 14.50
CA PRO A 16 -4.90 16.60 14.29
C PRO A 16 -4.67 15.09 14.46
N GLU A 17 -3.46 14.59 14.16
CA GLU A 17 -3.12 13.17 14.36
C GLU A 17 -3.12 12.76 15.83
N ALA A 18 -2.55 13.60 16.72
CA ALA A 18 -2.53 13.34 18.15
C ALA A 18 -3.94 13.41 18.76
N GLU A 19 -4.77 14.35 18.30
CA GLU A 19 -6.16 14.44 18.74
C GLU A 19 -6.99 13.23 18.24
N ALA A 20 -6.79 12.81 16.99
CA ALA A 20 -7.45 11.64 16.44
C ALA A 20 -7.07 10.37 17.21
N ALA A 21 -5.78 10.19 17.54
CA ALA A 21 -5.31 9.09 18.38
C ALA A 21 -5.97 9.12 19.77
N GLY A 22 -6.00 10.29 20.42
CA GLY A 22 -6.67 10.44 21.71
C GLY A 22 -8.17 10.10 21.68
N ARG A 23 -8.88 10.49 20.61
CA ARG A 23 -10.30 10.11 20.41
C ARG A 23 -10.46 8.61 20.16
N ALA A 24 -9.57 7.99 19.40
CA ALA A 24 -9.58 6.55 19.16
C ALA A 24 -9.39 5.74 20.45
N LEU A 25 -8.44 6.12 21.31
CA LEU A 25 -8.22 5.47 22.61
C LEU A 25 -9.44 5.59 23.54
N LYS A 26 -10.13 6.74 23.54
CA LYS A 26 -11.38 6.94 24.30
C LYS A 26 -12.51 6.04 23.80
N ILE A 27 -12.64 5.86 22.48
CA ILE A 27 -13.63 4.94 21.88
C ILE A 27 -13.34 3.51 22.33
N LEU A 28 -12.07 3.10 22.33
CA LEU A 28 -11.63 1.78 22.76
C LEU A 28 -11.69 1.56 24.28
N LYS A 29 -11.87 2.62 25.09
CA LYS A 29 -11.87 2.58 26.57
C LYS A 29 -10.63 1.92 27.17
N ILE A 30 -9.49 2.05 26.51
CA ILE A 30 -8.20 1.47 26.93
C ILE A 30 -7.32 2.52 27.61
N ARG A 31 -6.47 2.07 28.53
CA ARG A 31 -5.53 2.96 29.21
C ARG A 31 -4.29 3.16 28.32
N PRO A 32 -3.66 4.35 28.34
CA PRO A 32 -2.44 4.59 27.55
C PRO A 32 -1.30 3.62 27.84
N GLY A 33 -1.21 3.08 29.06
CA GLY A 33 -0.19 2.11 29.45
C GLY A 33 -0.32 0.73 28.77
N ASP A 34 -1.51 0.41 28.25
CA ASP A 34 -1.81 -0.87 27.57
C ASP A 34 -1.51 -0.79 26.06
N VAL A 35 -1.19 0.42 25.55
CA VAL A 35 -0.92 0.70 24.14
C VAL A 35 0.56 0.51 23.83
N ALA A 36 0.86 -0.28 22.80
CA ALA A 36 2.20 -0.43 22.24
C ALA A 36 2.51 0.65 21.20
N GLY A 37 1.50 1.15 20.48
CA GLY A 37 1.65 2.30 19.60
C GLY A 37 0.36 2.69 18.88
N THR A 38 0.33 3.91 18.35
CA THR A 38 -0.77 4.42 17.51
C THR A 38 -0.22 5.00 16.22
N GLY A 39 -0.99 4.92 15.14
CA GLY A 39 -0.65 5.52 13.87
C GLY A 39 -1.88 5.84 13.04
N VAL A 40 -1.72 6.73 12.05
CA VAL A 40 -2.78 6.98 11.07
C VAL A 40 -2.78 5.81 10.09
N ALA A 41 -3.92 5.13 9.97
CA ALA A 41 -4.11 4.06 8.99
C ALA A 41 -4.79 4.57 7.71
N ARG A 42 -5.61 5.62 7.83
CA ARG A 42 -6.21 6.31 6.68
C ARG A 42 -6.56 7.73 7.06
N LEU A 43 -6.32 8.68 6.16
CA LEU A 43 -6.82 10.05 6.25
C LEU A 43 -7.65 10.35 5.00
N SER A 44 -8.83 10.96 5.19
CA SER A 44 -9.65 11.45 4.09
C SER A 44 -10.29 12.78 4.45
N VAL A 45 -10.73 13.54 3.45
CA VAL A 45 -11.48 14.79 3.64
C VAL A 45 -12.93 14.55 3.23
N ASP A 46 -13.86 14.75 4.15
CA ASP A 46 -15.29 14.79 3.83
C ASP A 46 -15.72 16.25 3.63
N ALA A 47 -15.95 16.62 2.36
CA ALA A 47 -16.40 17.94 1.94
C ALA A 47 -17.86 17.96 1.46
N ARG A 48 -18.64 16.89 1.71
CA ARG A 48 -19.99 16.73 1.11
C ARG A 48 -21.08 17.54 1.80
N HIS A 49 -20.93 17.87 3.09
CA HIS A 49 -21.99 18.45 3.92
C HIS A 49 -21.65 19.87 4.42
N GLY A 50 -21.10 20.72 3.56
CA GLY A 50 -20.77 22.10 3.90
C GLY A 50 -19.34 22.24 4.42
N ARG A 51 -19.14 22.36 5.74
CA ARG A 51 -17.79 22.55 6.32
C ARG A 51 -16.96 21.27 6.15
N PRO A 52 -15.84 21.31 5.42
CA PRO A 52 -15.02 20.13 5.25
C PRO A 52 -14.44 19.64 6.58
N SER A 53 -14.34 18.33 6.73
CA SER A 53 -13.77 17.69 7.92
C SER A 53 -12.75 16.63 7.54
N LEU A 54 -11.74 16.45 8.38
CA LEU A 54 -10.82 15.33 8.32
C LEU A 54 -11.50 14.11 8.91
N VAL A 55 -11.44 12.98 8.20
CA VAL A 55 -11.95 11.69 8.66
C VAL A 55 -10.77 10.73 8.76
N TYR A 56 -10.38 10.45 9.99
CA TYR A 56 -9.28 9.55 10.33
C TYR A 56 -9.78 8.12 10.55
N THR A 57 -8.96 7.17 10.11
CA THR A 57 -8.90 5.82 10.67
C THR A 57 -7.58 5.69 11.41
N ILE A 58 -7.63 5.38 12.70
CA ILE A 58 -6.45 5.23 13.55
C ILE A 58 -6.18 3.75 13.78
N GLY A 59 -4.95 3.35 13.48
CA GLY A 59 -4.39 2.06 13.88
C GLY A 59 -3.92 2.13 15.33
N VAL A 60 -4.35 1.19 16.15
CA VAL A 60 -3.95 1.06 17.56
C VAL A 60 -3.36 -0.33 17.76
N ARG A 61 -2.11 -0.40 18.18
CA ARG A 61 -1.45 -1.63 18.63
C ARG A 61 -1.46 -1.70 20.14
N LEU A 62 -1.98 -2.79 20.69
CA LEU A 62 -1.91 -3.07 22.12
C LEU A 62 -0.66 -3.90 22.44
N LYS A 63 -0.26 -3.90 23.72
CA LYS A 63 0.82 -4.78 24.18
C LYS A 63 0.42 -6.25 24.22
N ASP A 64 -0.88 -6.51 24.42
CA ASP A 64 -1.48 -7.84 24.42
C ASP A 64 -2.32 -8.02 23.14
N GLU A 65 -1.89 -8.94 22.27
CA GLU A 65 -2.60 -9.28 21.04
C GLU A 65 -3.97 -9.94 21.30
N GLY A 66 -4.11 -10.66 22.41
CA GLY A 66 -5.39 -11.28 22.79
C GLY A 66 -6.47 -10.24 23.09
N ALA A 67 -6.07 -9.13 23.71
CA ALA A 67 -6.96 -8.00 23.98
C ALA A 67 -7.43 -7.31 22.69
N GLU A 68 -6.62 -7.29 21.63
CA GLU A 68 -7.01 -6.71 20.34
C GLU A 68 -8.17 -7.49 19.71
N LEU A 69 -8.10 -8.83 19.77
CA LEU A 69 -9.14 -9.69 19.22
C LEU A 69 -10.47 -9.53 20.00
N ALA A 70 -10.40 -9.42 21.33
CA ALA A 70 -11.57 -9.23 22.18
C ALA A 70 -12.25 -7.88 21.97
N LEU A 71 -11.48 -6.84 21.63
CA LEU A 71 -11.98 -5.49 21.37
C LEU A 71 -12.48 -5.29 19.93
N ALA A 72 -12.15 -6.18 19.01
CA ALA A 72 -12.68 -6.14 17.65
C ALA A 72 -14.22 -6.26 17.69
N GLY A 73 -14.94 -5.31 17.09
CA GLY A 73 -16.40 -5.27 17.13
C GLY A 73 -17.01 -4.72 18.43
N SER A 74 -16.19 -4.27 19.38
CA SER A 74 -16.67 -3.55 20.59
C SER A 74 -17.50 -2.30 20.28
N ALA A 75 -17.30 -1.72 19.10
CA ALA A 75 -18.14 -0.70 18.51
C ALA A 75 -18.19 -0.87 16.98
N PRO A 76 -19.22 -0.34 16.29
CA PRO A 76 -19.34 -0.45 14.82
C PRO A 76 -18.16 0.13 14.04
N CYS A 77 -17.42 1.07 14.65
CA CYS A 77 -16.24 1.70 14.07
C CYS A 77 -14.92 0.98 14.39
N VAL A 78 -14.94 -0.08 15.21
CA VAL A 78 -13.74 -0.80 15.66
C VAL A 78 -13.65 -2.14 14.96
N ALA A 79 -12.60 -2.35 14.18
CA ALA A 79 -12.35 -3.60 13.47
C ALA A 79 -10.89 -4.02 13.64
N LEU A 80 -10.61 -5.33 13.59
CA LEU A 80 -9.24 -5.80 13.49
C LEU A 80 -8.70 -5.47 12.09
N ALA A 81 -7.46 -4.99 12.00
CA ALA A 81 -6.76 -4.88 10.73
C ALA A 81 -6.60 -6.27 10.13
N ARG A 82 -7.11 -6.47 8.92
CA ARG A 82 -6.93 -7.71 8.16
C ARG A 82 -5.91 -7.42 7.07
N HIS A 83 -4.75 -8.06 7.13
CA HIS A 83 -3.82 -8.12 6.02
C HIS A 83 -4.03 -9.46 5.34
N ALA A 84 -4.47 -9.44 4.08
CA ALA A 84 -4.47 -10.64 3.27
C ALA A 84 -3.07 -10.81 2.69
N GLU A 85 -2.40 -11.90 3.04
CA GLU A 85 -1.26 -12.34 2.24
C GLU A 85 -1.78 -12.92 0.93
N TYR A 86 -1.22 -12.48 -0.19
CA TYR A 86 -1.52 -13.10 -1.47
C TYR A 86 -0.62 -14.32 -1.68
N ARG A 87 -1.23 -15.48 -1.87
CA ARG A 87 -0.56 -16.68 -2.36
C ARG A 87 -1.30 -17.23 -3.57
N PRO A 88 -0.62 -17.48 -4.70
CA PRO A 88 -1.27 -18.13 -5.84
C PRO A 88 -1.75 -19.53 -5.43
N LEU A 89 -2.96 -19.88 -5.87
CA LEU A 89 -3.50 -21.23 -5.65
C LEU A 89 -2.70 -22.23 -6.49
N PRO A 90 -2.19 -23.33 -5.91
CA PRO A 90 -1.49 -24.34 -6.67
C PRO A 90 -2.46 -25.05 -7.63
N GLY A 91 -1.96 -25.34 -8.84
CA GLY A 91 -2.67 -26.21 -9.78
C GLY A 91 -2.65 -27.68 -9.35
N GLY A 92 -3.38 -28.53 -10.08
CA GLY A 92 -3.49 -29.97 -9.79
C GLY A 92 -2.29 -30.82 -10.21
N ALA A 93 -1.31 -30.25 -10.91
CA ALA A 93 -0.12 -30.96 -11.39
C ALA A 93 1.14 -30.08 -11.27
N PRO A 94 2.33 -30.70 -11.11
CA PRO A 94 3.60 -29.97 -11.17
C PRO A 94 3.82 -29.31 -12.54
N LEU A 95 4.41 -28.12 -12.54
CA LEU A 95 4.89 -27.49 -13.76
C LEU A 95 6.19 -28.19 -14.22
N GLN A 96 6.30 -28.46 -15.53
CA GLN A 96 7.52 -29.00 -16.14
C GLN A 96 8.57 -27.90 -16.34
N ASP A 97 8.11 -26.69 -16.66
CA ASP A 97 8.95 -25.53 -16.91
C ASP A 97 8.61 -24.37 -15.96
N PRO A 98 9.58 -23.47 -15.69
CA PRO A 98 9.31 -22.24 -14.96
C PRO A 98 8.22 -21.39 -15.65
N PRO A 99 7.27 -20.80 -14.89
CA PRO A 99 6.29 -19.90 -15.46
C PRO A 99 6.96 -18.62 -15.96
N VAL A 100 6.47 -18.10 -17.09
CA VAL A 100 6.99 -16.86 -17.70
C VAL A 100 6.07 -15.68 -17.36
N VAL A 101 6.67 -14.58 -16.91
CA VAL A 101 6.01 -13.29 -16.72
C VAL A 101 6.51 -12.33 -17.79
N ALA A 102 5.62 -11.87 -18.65
CA ALA A 102 5.94 -10.89 -19.68
C ALA A 102 5.67 -9.45 -19.19
N GLY A 103 6.74 -8.67 -19.08
CA GLY A 103 6.77 -7.29 -18.60
C GLY A 103 7.25 -7.15 -17.16
N LEU A 104 8.08 -6.14 -16.90
CA LEU A 104 8.61 -5.78 -15.58
C LEU A 104 7.98 -4.47 -15.06
N GLY A 105 6.70 -4.24 -15.37
CA GLY A 105 5.87 -3.20 -14.74
C GLY A 105 5.29 -3.67 -13.40
N PRO A 106 4.45 -2.84 -12.71
CA PRO A 106 3.90 -3.19 -11.40
C PRO A 106 3.16 -4.53 -11.37
N ALA A 107 2.32 -4.82 -12.37
CA ALA A 107 1.63 -6.10 -12.46
C ALA A 107 2.59 -7.29 -12.59
N GLY A 108 3.62 -7.16 -13.44
CA GLY A 108 4.64 -8.19 -13.63
C GLY A 108 5.52 -8.40 -12.41
N LEU A 109 5.94 -7.31 -11.75
CA LEU A 109 6.69 -7.34 -10.49
C LEU A 109 5.93 -8.11 -9.40
N PHE A 110 4.66 -7.79 -9.18
CA PHE A 110 3.85 -8.47 -8.17
C PHE A 110 3.52 -9.92 -8.55
N ALA A 111 3.27 -10.22 -9.82
CA ALA A 111 3.08 -11.59 -10.29
C ALA A 111 4.34 -12.43 -10.08
N ALA A 112 5.51 -11.93 -10.50
CA ALA A 112 6.79 -12.59 -10.32
C ALA A 112 7.13 -12.78 -8.84
N LEU A 113 6.91 -11.75 -8.01
CA LEU A 113 7.13 -11.85 -6.57
C LEU A 113 6.26 -12.92 -5.91
N ALA A 114 4.97 -12.96 -6.24
CA ALA A 114 4.03 -13.95 -5.70
C ALA A 114 4.42 -15.39 -6.11
N LEU A 115 4.77 -15.59 -7.39
CA LEU A 115 5.23 -16.88 -7.91
C LEU A 115 6.57 -17.29 -7.28
N ALA A 116 7.52 -16.37 -7.14
CA ALA A 116 8.82 -16.64 -6.52
C ALA A 116 8.69 -17.04 -5.05
N ARG A 117 7.86 -16.32 -4.26
CA ARG A 117 7.57 -16.67 -2.85
C ARG A 117 6.87 -18.01 -2.70
N ALA A 118 6.08 -18.42 -3.70
CA ALA A 118 5.46 -19.74 -3.74
C ALA A 118 6.39 -20.85 -4.30
N GLY A 119 7.64 -20.52 -4.65
CA GLY A 119 8.66 -21.49 -5.06
C GLY A 119 8.68 -21.82 -6.55
N TYR A 120 7.90 -21.12 -7.38
CA TYR A 120 7.74 -21.43 -8.81
C TYR A 120 8.91 -20.96 -9.69
N ARG A 121 9.85 -20.17 -9.16
CA ARG A 121 11.05 -19.68 -9.89
C ARG A 121 10.73 -19.02 -11.25
N PRO A 122 9.86 -17.99 -11.29
CA PRO A 122 9.40 -17.41 -12.56
C PRO A 122 10.55 -16.79 -13.38
N LEU A 123 10.43 -16.86 -14.70
CA LEU A 123 11.27 -16.12 -15.65
C LEU A 123 10.56 -14.82 -16.04
N VAL A 124 11.20 -13.68 -15.82
CA VAL A 124 10.62 -12.38 -16.19
C VAL A 124 11.28 -11.85 -17.45
N LEU A 125 10.48 -11.51 -18.46
CA LEU A 125 10.94 -10.98 -19.73
C LEU A 125 10.49 -9.52 -19.86
N GLU A 126 11.42 -8.58 -20.00
CA GLU A 126 11.14 -7.17 -20.26
C GLU A 126 11.77 -6.76 -21.60
N ARG A 127 10.98 -6.08 -22.44
CA ARG A 127 11.44 -5.64 -23.76
C ARG A 127 12.41 -4.46 -23.67
N GLY A 128 12.25 -3.61 -22.66
CA GLY A 128 13.09 -2.46 -22.45
C GLY A 128 14.26 -2.71 -21.52
N PRO A 129 15.14 -1.72 -21.35
CA PRO A 129 16.37 -1.90 -20.60
C PRO A 129 16.16 -1.73 -19.09
N ALA A 130 17.23 -2.04 -18.34
CA ALA A 130 17.38 -1.69 -16.93
C ALA A 130 17.28 -0.17 -16.70
N LEU A 131 16.94 0.22 -15.48
CA LEU A 131 16.53 1.56 -15.10
C LEU A 131 17.56 2.63 -15.48
N GLU A 132 18.85 2.40 -15.22
CA GLU A 132 19.89 3.40 -15.50
C GLU A 132 19.97 3.74 -17.00
N LYS A 133 19.94 2.70 -17.85
CA LYS A 133 19.93 2.87 -19.31
C LYS A 133 18.62 3.49 -19.80
N ARG A 134 17.50 3.13 -19.15
CA ARG A 134 16.17 3.66 -19.45
C ARG A 134 16.09 5.16 -19.17
N VAL A 135 16.57 5.61 -18.00
CA VAL A 135 16.62 7.02 -17.61
C VAL A 135 17.44 7.82 -18.62
N ALA A 136 18.65 7.36 -18.95
CA ALA A 136 19.50 8.03 -19.94
C ALA A 136 18.86 8.16 -21.33
N ALA A 137 18.05 7.17 -21.75
CA ALA A 137 17.31 7.23 -23.01
C ALA A 137 16.16 8.25 -22.97
N VAL A 138 15.41 8.28 -21.87
CA VAL A 138 14.31 9.24 -21.67
C VAL A 138 14.83 10.68 -21.59
N GLU A 139 15.92 10.91 -20.85
CA GLU A 139 16.54 12.23 -20.74
C GLU A 139 17.04 12.75 -22.10
N ARG A 140 17.70 11.88 -22.89
CA ARG A 140 18.14 12.23 -24.25
C ARG A 140 16.96 12.57 -25.15
N PHE A 141 15.86 11.83 -25.06
CA PHE A 141 14.64 12.15 -25.81
C PHE A 141 14.08 13.52 -25.41
N PHE A 142 14.00 13.84 -24.12
CA PHE A 142 13.56 15.16 -23.64
C PHE A 142 14.51 16.30 -24.03
N ALA A 143 15.81 16.01 -24.23
CA ALA A 143 16.79 16.97 -24.74
C ALA A 143 16.71 17.18 -26.28
N GLY A 144 15.71 16.62 -26.96
CA GLY A 144 15.51 16.74 -28.42
C GLY A 144 16.16 15.64 -29.25
N GLY A 145 16.68 14.59 -28.62
CA GLY A 145 17.18 13.39 -29.31
C GLY A 145 16.06 12.52 -29.89
N ALA A 146 16.44 11.53 -30.69
CA ALA A 146 15.49 10.58 -31.27
C ALA A 146 14.85 9.68 -30.20
N LEU A 147 13.60 9.26 -30.45
CA LEU A 147 12.90 8.29 -29.62
C LEU A 147 13.54 6.90 -29.77
N GLU A 148 13.89 6.27 -28.64
CA GLU A 148 14.28 4.87 -28.59
C GLU A 148 13.04 3.97 -28.39
N PRO A 149 12.62 3.16 -29.38
CA PRO A 149 11.34 2.44 -29.32
C PRO A 149 11.23 1.42 -28.18
N ASN A 150 12.37 0.92 -27.67
CA ASN A 150 12.43 -0.02 -26.55
C ASN A 150 12.89 0.61 -25.24
N ALA A 151 13.29 1.88 -25.21
CA ALA A 151 13.81 2.54 -24.01
C ALA A 151 13.16 3.92 -23.86
N ASN A 152 11.97 3.94 -23.24
CA ASN A 152 11.16 5.16 -23.13
C ASN A 152 10.28 5.15 -21.87
N ILE A 153 9.44 6.17 -21.74
CA ILE A 153 8.54 6.34 -20.60
C ILE A 153 7.58 5.15 -20.39
N GLN A 154 7.30 4.36 -21.43
CA GLN A 154 6.40 3.21 -21.35
C GLN A 154 7.12 1.88 -21.12
N PHE A 155 8.28 1.68 -21.75
CA PHE A 155 8.97 0.37 -21.81
C PHE A 155 10.33 0.37 -21.11
N GLY A 156 10.60 -0.72 -20.40
CA GLY A 156 11.79 -0.93 -19.56
C GLY A 156 11.43 -1.24 -18.11
N GLU A 157 12.47 -1.38 -17.29
CA GLU A 157 12.34 -1.75 -15.87
C GLU A 157 11.39 -0.82 -15.10
N GLY A 158 10.42 -1.40 -14.39
CA GLY A 158 9.37 -0.71 -13.66
C GLY A 158 8.16 -0.28 -14.51
N GLY A 159 8.23 -0.47 -15.84
CA GLY A 159 7.15 -0.16 -16.77
C GLY A 159 6.71 1.32 -16.73
N ALA A 160 5.46 1.60 -17.10
CA ALA A 160 4.94 2.98 -17.12
C ALA A 160 4.87 3.65 -15.74
N GLY A 161 4.91 2.88 -14.64
CA GLY A 161 4.84 3.42 -13.28
C GLY A 161 6.07 4.25 -12.89
N THR A 162 7.24 3.94 -13.45
CA THR A 162 8.54 4.54 -13.09
C THR A 162 8.59 6.06 -13.27
N PHE A 163 7.97 6.59 -14.33
CA PHE A 163 7.98 8.02 -14.66
C PHE A 163 6.64 8.69 -14.33
N SER A 164 5.88 8.11 -13.42
CA SER A 164 4.63 8.69 -12.90
C SER A 164 4.86 9.40 -11.57
N ASP A 165 3.83 10.07 -11.07
CA ASP A 165 3.82 10.65 -9.72
C ASP A 165 3.64 9.61 -8.60
N GLY A 166 3.56 8.32 -8.95
CA GLY A 166 3.47 7.23 -7.99
C GLY A 166 2.14 7.12 -7.25
N LYS A 167 1.08 7.81 -7.72
CA LYS A 167 -0.24 7.78 -7.06
C LYS A 167 -0.80 6.37 -7.00
N LEU A 168 -1.05 5.90 -5.78
CA LEU A 168 -1.73 4.63 -5.53
C LEU A 168 -3.24 4.89 -5.46
N THR A 169 -3.99 4.41 -6.44
CA THR A 169 -5.45 4.57 -6.43
C THR A 169 -6.08 3.66 -5.38
N THR A 170 -7.04 4.21 -4.63
CA THR A 170 -7.56 3.64 -3.38
C THR A 170 -8.29 2.29 -3.46
N ARG A 171 -8.48 1.71 -4.68
CA ARG A 171 -9.18 0.44 -4.97
C ARG A 171 -10.03 -0.09 -3.81
N ILE A 172 -11.04 0.69 -3.44
CA ILE A 172 -11.72 0.54 -2.15
C ILE A 172 -12.35 -0.87 -2.08
N GLY A 173 -11.92 -1.65 -1.09
CA GLY A 173 -12.45 -3.00 -0.85
C GLY A 173 -11.61 -4.14 -1.40
N ASP A 174 -10.49 -3.86 -2.08
CA ASP A 174 -9.55 -4.90 -2.49
C ASP A 174 -8.62 -5.27 -1.32
N GLU A 175 -8.70 -6.52 -0.86
CA GLU A 175 -7.88 -7.03 0.25
C GLU A 175 -6.39 -7.07 -0.09
N LEU A 176 -6.02 -7.07 -1.38
CA LEU A 176 -4.64 -7.13 -1.84
C LEU A 176 -3.91 -5.78 -1.80
N CYS A 177 -4.64 -4.67 -1.61
CA CYS A 177 -4.03 -3.34 -1.48
C CYS A 177 -3.03 -3.30 -0.32
N GLY A 178 -3.35 -3.92 0.82
CA GLY A 178 -2.44 -4.01 1.97
C GLY A 178 -1.13 -4.71 1.59
N PHE A 179 -1.22 -5.87 0.95
CA PHE A 179 -0.05 -6.61 0.46
C PHE A 179 0.85 -5.79 -0.48
N VAL A 180 0.25 -5.03 -1.41
CA VAL A 180 0.99 -4.16 -2.33
C VAL A 180 1.70 -3.05 -1.58
N THR A 181 0.99 -2.30 -0.73
CA THR A 181 1.55 -1.19 0.05
C THR A 181 2.64 -1.65 1.00
N ASP A 182 2.42 -2.73 1.75
CA ASP A 182 3.40 -3.29 2.69
C ASP A 182 4.67 -3.77 1.95
N THR A 183 4.50 -4.37 0.77
CA THR A 183 5.64 -4.78 -0.06
C THR A 183 6.44 -3.57 -0.55
N LEU A 184 5.78 -2.50 -1.01
CA LEU A 184 6.47 -1.28 -1.44
C LEU A 184 7.25 -0.63 -0.28
N LEU A 185 6.64 -0.55 0.92
CA LEU A 185 7.30 -0.04 2.13
C LEU A 185 8.53 -0.88 2.50
N ALA A 186 8.42 -2.20 2.44
CA ALA A 186 9.55 -3.11 2.70
C ALA A 186 10.72 -2.92 1.72
N HIS A 187 10.48 -2.32 0.55
CA HIS A 187 11.49 -2.03 -0.46
C HIS A 187 11.82 -0.53 -0.56
N GLY A 188 11.52 0.25 0.49
CA GLY A 188 12.00 1.62 0.64
C GLY A 188 11.05 2.72 0.17
N ALA A 189 9.78 2.40 -0.11
CA ALA A 189 8.79 3.45 -0.37
C ALA A 189 8.56 4.34 0.89
N PRO A 190 8.21 5.62 0.71
CA PRO A 190 7.97 6.54 1.83
C PRO A 190 6.88 6.03 2.78
N ALA A 191 7.08 6.20 4.09
CA ALA A 191 6.15 5.68 5.09
C ALA A 191 4.72 6.20 4.90
N GLU A 192 4.56 7.44 4.40
CA GLU A 192 3.25 8.04 4.19
C GLU A 192 2.32 7.27 3.25
N ILE A 193 2.82 6.42 2.33
CA ILE A 193 1.97 5.66 1.40
C ILE A 193 1.04 4.66 2.11
N ALA A 194 1.33 4.34 3.38
CA ALA A 194 0.47 3.50 4.21
C ALA A 194 -0.88 4.17 4.54
N TRP A 195 -0.98 5.50 4.50
CA TRP A 195 -2.19 6.20 4.91
C TRP A 195 -2.58 7.42 4.08
N GLN A 196 -1.68 7.94 3.24
CA GLN A 196 -1.93 8.99 2.25
C GLN A 196 -2.08 8.36 0.86
N GLN A 197 -3.30 7.92 0.55
CA GLN A 197 -3.70 7.36 -0.75
C GLN A 197 -4.87 8.14 -1.33
#